data_AF-A0A7W6JDG7-F1
#
_entry.id   AF-A0A7W6JDG7-F1
#
_cell.length_a   1.000
_cell.length_b   1.000
_cell.length_c   1.000
_cell.angle_alpha   90.00
_cell.angle_beta   90.00
_cell.angle_gamma   90.00
#
_symmetry.space_group_name_H-M   'P 1'
#
loop_
_entity.id
_entity.type
_entity.pdbx_description
1 polymer ?
#
loop_
_entity_poly.entity_id
_entity_poly.type
_entity_poly.pdbx_seq_one_letter_code
_entity_poly.pdbx_strand_id
1 'polypeptide(L)'
;MPANPRVQSAEADLAFMRSIVEGGGRPPLTLAICYLAGGLLYGLQCLFHVGQVIGLIRWPDLANLIFVVMITVTFLAILTWAILRDRKDGVANRGALATRTLSAAFSATGMANGAVIIIFGVGAIRDQDFAIWLYYASIVFALQAAAWYMAWTLKRKGWMLATALGGWATAVALGVLVREPVLYLGVCTVALFLLFALPGWVMFREARAPAKAG
;
A
#
# COMPACT_ATOMS: atom_id res chain seq x y z
N MET A 1 -51.51 -22.28 -2.18
CA MET A 1 -50.27 -22.84 -2.77
C MET A 1 -49.10 -22.37 -1.92
N PRO A 2 -48.40 -23.25 -1.19
CA PRO A 2 -47.25 -22.85 -0.39
C PRO A 2 -46.04 -22.64 -1.30
N ALA A 3 -45.32 -21.53 -1.11
CA ALA A 3 -44.10 -21.22 -1.82
C ALA A 3 -42.97 -22.17 -1.38
N ASN A 4 -42.34 -22.84 -2.35
CA ASN A 4 -41.29 -23.83 -2.13
C ASN A 4 -39.99 -23.11 -1.63
N PRO A 5 -39.34 -23.54 -0.54
CA PRO A 5 -38.16 -22.86 -0.01
C PRO A 5 -36.94 -23.09 -0.91
N ARG A 6 -36.38 -21.98 -1.42
CA ARG A 6 -34.98 -21.78 -1.86
C ARG A 6 -34.24 -23.02 -2.38
N VAL A 7 -34.35 -23.27 -3.68
CA VAL A 7 -33.32 -24.00 -4.42
C VAL A 7 -32.09 -23.09 -4.51
N GLN A 8 -31.26 -23.11 -3.47
CA GLN A 8 -29.87 -22.69 -3.59
C GLN A 8 -29.22 -23.74 -4.50
N SER A 9 -29.00 -23.37 -5.77
CA SER A 9 -28.57 -24.31 -6.82
C SER A 9 -27.29 -25.04 -6.38
N ALA A 10 -27.24 -26.36 -6.54
CA ALA A 10 -26.05 -27.17 -6.28
C ALA A 10 -24.82 -26.68 -7.08
N GLU A 11 -25.03 -25.99 -8.19
CA GLU A 11 -23.96 -25.33 -8.96
C GLU A 11 -23.35 -24.16 -8.21
N ALA A 12 -24.15 -23.43 -7.42
CA ALA A 12 -23.68 -22.35 -6.56
C ALA A 12 -22.85 -22.89 -5.39
N ASP A 13 -23.25 -24.03 -4.81
CA ASP A 13 -22.51 -24.70 -3.75
C ASP A 13 -21.21 -25.31 -4.27
N LEU A 14 -21.22 -25.92 -5.45
CA LEU A 14 -20.01 -26.41 -6.11
C LEU A 14 -19.08 -25.27 -6.53
N ALA A 15 -19.61 -24.15 -7.02
CA ALA A 15 -18.81 -22.95 -7.29
C ALA A 15 -18.22 -22.37 -6.01
N PHE A 16 -18.95 -22.40 -4.89
CA PHE A 16 -18.46 -21.99 -3.58
C PHE A 16 -17.37 -22.92 -3.06
N MET A 17 -17.59 -24.24 -3.07
CA MET A 17 -16.60 -25.25 -2.69
C MET A 17 -15.36 -25.17 -3.59
N ARG A 18 -15.54 -25.03 -4.91
CA ARG A 18 -14.46 -24.80 -5.86
C ARG A 18 -13.71 -23.50 -5.54
N SER A 19 -14.40 -22.42 -5.16
CA SER A 19 -13.75 -21.17 -4.75
C SER A 19 -12.99 -21.26 -3.41
N ILE A 20 -13.39 -22.18 -2.53
CA ILE A 20 -12.67 -22.50 -1.29
C ILE A 20 -11.40 -23.30 -1.62
N VAL A 21 -11.53 -24.31 -2.48
CA VAL A 21 -10.42 -25.21 -2.89
C VAL A 21 -9.42 -24.49 -3.80
N GLU A 22 -9.89 -23.71 -4.76
CA GLU A 22 -9.07 -22.83 -5.63
C GLU A 22 -8.65 -21.53 -4.91
N GLY A 23 -8.89 -21.42 -3.59
CA GLY A 23 -8.71 -20.25 -2.73
C GLY A 23 -7.33 -19.59 -2.68
N GLY A 24 -6.38 -20.08 -3.49
CA GLY A 24 -5.12 -19.40 -3.82
C GLY A 24 -5.29 -18.28 -4.85
N GLY A 25 -6.33 -17.45 -4.73
CA GLY A 25 -6.54 -16.31 -5.61
C GLY A 25 -5.30 -15.40 -5.61
N ARG A 26 -4.74 -15.19 -6.81
CA ARG A 26 -3.55 -14.34 -7.01
C ARG A 26 -3.78 -12.96 -6.38
N PRO A 27 -2.77 -12.36 -5.72
CA PRO A 27 -2.88 -10.99 -5.25
C PRO A 27 -3.22 -10.07 -6.43
N PRO A 28 -4.09 -9.06 -6.26
CA PRO A 28 -4.41 -8.13 -7.33
C PRO A 28 -3.13 -7.47 -7.82
N LEU A 29 -2.86 -7.57 -9.13
CA LEU A 29 -1.65 -7.05 -9.76
C LEU A 29 -1.51 -5.55 -9.52
N THR A 30 -2.64 -4.84 -9.48
CA THR A 30 -2.73 -3.42 -9.11
C THR A 30 -2.04 -3.15 -7.77
N LEU A 31 -2.34 -3.93 -6.74
CA LEU A 31 -1.81 -3.71 -5.40
C LEU A 31 -0.29 -3.96 -5.36
N ALA A 32 0.18 -5.00 -6.04
CA ALA A 32 1.60 -5.28 -6.18
C ALA A 32 2.36 -4.11 -6.86
N ILE A 33 1.81 -3.61 -7.98
CA ILE A 33 2.39 -2.49 -8.74
C ILE A 33 2.37 -1.21 -7.91
N CYS A 34 1.28 -0.94 -7.19
CA CYS A 34 1.17 0.26 -6.36
C CYS A 34 2.22 0.28 -5.25
N TYR A 35 2.40 -0.85 -4.54
CA TYR A 35 3.40 -0.95 -3.49
C TYR A 35 4.83 -0.85 -4.03
N LEU A 36 5.11 -1.51 -5.15
CA LEU A 36 6.43 -1.50 -5.78
C LEU A 36 6.77 -0.11 -6.32
N ALA A 37 5.89 0.48 -7.12
CA ALA A 37 6.09 1.81 -7.69
C ALA A 37 6.12 2.88 -6.59
N GLY A 38 5.23 2.80 -5.60
CA GLY A 38 5.22 3.72 -4.47
C GLY A 38 6.50 3.64 -3.66
N GLY A 39 6.92 2.45 -3.25
CA GLY A 39 8.16 2.26 -2.48
C GLY A 39 9.40 2.74 -3.23
N LEU A 40 9.49 2.49 -4.54
CA LEU A 40 10.63 2.91 -5.35
C LEU A 40 10.65 4.42 -5.62
N LEU A 41 9.51 4.99 -6.06
CA LEU A 41 9.43 6.41 -6.42
C LEU A 41 9.58 7.31 -5.19
N TYR A 42 8.84 7.03 -4.12
CA TYR A 42 8.97 7.80 -2.88
C TYR A 42 10.26 7.50 -2.14
N GLY A 43 10.77 6.27 -2.19
CA GLY A 43 12.09 5.93 -1.64
C GLY A 43 13.22 6.69 -2.35
N LEU A 44 13.15 6.82 -3.68
CA LEU A 44 14.08 7.63 -4.47
C LEU A 44 13.95 9.12 -4.13
N GLN A 45 12.71 9.61 -3.94
CA GLN A 45 12.48 10.99 -3.51
C GLN A 45 13.12 11.27 -2.13
N CYS A 46 12.93 10.37 -1.16
CA CYS A 46 13.57 10.51 0.15
C CYS A 46 15.10 10.45 0.05
N LEU A 47 15.66 9.55 -0.77
CA LEU A 47 17.11 9.47 -1.00
C LEU A 47 17.67 10.76 -1.62
N PHE A 48 16.93 11.36 -2.55
CA PHE A 48 17.29 12.65 -3.15
C PHE A 48 17.35 13.75 -2.08
N HIS A 49 16.34 13.84 -1.22
CA HIS A 49 16.32 14.80 -0.10
C HIS A 49 17.43 14.53 0.94
N VAL A 50 17.79 13.27 1.21
CA VAL A 50 18.99 12.94 2.00
C VAL A 50 20.24 13.52 1.32
N GLY A 51 20.36 13.39 0.00
CA GLY A 51 21.41 14.00 -0.82
C GLY A 51 21.50 15.52 -0.70
N GLN A 52 20.38 16.21 -0.46
CA GLN A 52 20.35 17.66 -0.24
C GLN A 52 20.80 18.03 1.17
N VAL A 53 20.36 17.26 2.17
CA VAL A 53 20.72 17.46 3.58
C VAL A 53 22.22 17.28 3.81
N ILE A 54 22.86 16.30 3.15
CA ILE A 54 24.32 16.10 3.20
C ILE A 54 25.10 17.12 2.35
N GLY A 55 24.42 18.05 1.67
CA GLY A 55 25.04 19.12 0.88
C GLY A 55 25.55 18.69 -0.50
N LEU A 56 25.29 17.45 -0.93
CA LEU A 56 25.73 16.93 -2.23
C LEU A 56 24.91 17.52 -3.38
N ILE A 57 23.65 17.89 -3.13
CA ILE A 57 22.71 18.42 -4.11
C ILE A 57 22.12 19.74 -3.59
N ARG A 58 22.52 20.87 -4.17
CA ARG A 58 21.94 22.19 -3.85
C ARG A 58 21.07 22.66 -4.99
N TRP A 59 19.76 22.48 -4.84
CA TRP A 59 18.76 22.92 -5.80
C TRP A 59 17.89 24.02 -5.19
N PRO A 60 17.47 25.02 -6.00
CA PRO A 60 16.52 26.02 -5.55
C PRO A 60 15.17 25.36 -5.22
N ASP A 61 14.41 25.96 -4.30
CA ASP A 61 13.15 25.40 -3.78
C ASP A 61 12.13 25.05 -4.88
N LEU A 62 12.12 25.83 -5.96
CA LEU A 62 11.27 25.57 -7.12
C LEU A 62 11.63 24.25 -7.82
N ALA A 63 12.92 23.93 -7.95
CA ALA A 63 13.36 22.67 -8.56
C ALA A 63 13.02 21.47 -7.67
N ASN A 64 13.07 21.64 -6.34
CA ASN A 64 12.61 20.62 -5.39
C ASN A 64 11.12 20.39 -5.49
N LEU A 65 10.34 21.46 -5.55
CA LEU A 65 8.90 21.36 -5.72
C LEU A 65 8.54 20.64 -7.03
N ILE A 66 9.17 21.01 -8.14
CA ILE A 66 8.96 20.35 -9.44
C ILE A 66 9.30 18.86 -9.35
N PHE A 67 10.40 18.50 -8.68
CA PHE A 67 10.80 17.11 -8.51
C PHE A 67 9.78 16.29 -7.69
N VAL A 68 9.33 16.82 -6.56
CA VAL A 68 8.32 16.17 -5.70
C VAL A 68 6.97 16.02 -6.43
N VAL A 69 6.55 17.07 -7.15
CA VAL A 69 5.32 17.05 -7.94
C VAL A 69 5.45 16.03 -9.08
N MET A 70 6.58 15.99 -9.77
CA MET A 70 6.84 15.03 -10.84
C MET A 70 6.75 13.59 -10.35
N ILE A 71 7.38 13.26 -9.22
CA ILE A 71 7.28 11.93 -8.60
C ILE A 71 5.82 11.55 -8.29
N THR A 72 5.07 12.49 -7.71
CA THR A 72 3.65 12.28 -7.38
C THR A 72 2.80 12.05 -8.64
N VAL A 73 3.01 12.86 -9.68
CA VAL A 73 2.31 12.71 -10.97
C VAL A 73 2.66 11.38 -11.63
N THR A 74 3.94 10.97 -11.62
CA THR A 74 4.37 9.66 -12.14
C THR A 74 3.71 8.52 -11.37
N PHE A 75 3.64 8.59 -10.04
CA PHE A 75 2.96 7.59 -9.23
C PHE A 75 1.46 7.51 -9.56
N LEU A 76 0.78 8.65 -9.65
CA LEU A 76 -0.64 8.71 -10.03
C LEU A 76 -0.90 8.16 -11.45
N ALA A 77 0.00 8.43 -12.40
CA ALA A 77 -0.09 7.89 -13.75
C ALA A 77 0.03 6.35 -13.75
N ILE A 78 0.99 5.81 -13.00
CA ILE A 78 1.18 4.35 -12.84
C ILE A 78 -0.03 3.71 -12.16
N LEU A 79 -0.53 4.32 -11.08
CA LEU A 79 -1.72 3.87 -10.37
C LEU A 79 -2.95 3.84 -11.29
N THR A 80 -3.18 4.93 -12.03
CA THR A 80 -4.30 5.04 -12.97
C THR A 80 -4.18 3.98 -14.06
N TRP A 81 -3.00 3.81 -14.64
CA TRP A 81 -2.74 2.77 -15.62
C TRP A 81 -2.98 1.36 -15.07
N ALA A 82 -2.52 1.07 -13.86
CA ALA A 82 -2.71 -0.24 -13.22
C ALA A 82 -4.20 -0.54 -12.98
N ILE A 83 -4.96 0.44 -12.48
CA ILE A 83 -6.42 0.31 -12.30
C ILE A 83 -7.12 0.06 -13.65
N LEU A 84 -6.76 0.83 -14.68
CA LEU A 84 -7.34 0.67 -16.02
C LEU A 84 -6.99 -0.69 -16.62
N ARG A 85 -5.80 -1.22 -16.35
CA ARG A 85 -5.37 -2.55 -16.79
C ARG A 85 -6.15 -3.66 -16.09
N ASP A 86 -6.29 -3.58 -14.77
CA ASP A 86 -7.03 -4.56 -13.97
C ASP A 86 -8.52 -4.62 -14.36
N ARG A 87 -9.10 -3.45 -14.69
CA ARG A 87 -10.47 -3.36 -15.23
C ARG A 87 -10.61 -4.00 -16.61
N LYS A 88 -9.60 -3.90 -17.47
CA LYS A 88 -9.59 -4.50 -18.81
C LYS A 88 -9.38 -6.01 -18.78
N ASP A 89 -8.57 -6.51 -17.84
CA ASP A 89 -8.29 -7.94 -17.68
C ASP A 89 -9.44 -8.71 -16.96
N GLY A 90 -10.56 -8.05 -16.67
CA GLY A 90 -11.81 -8.72 -16.30
C GLY A 90 -11.81 -9.38 -14.91
N VAL A 91 -10.89 -9.02 -14.01
CA VAL A 91 -10.80 -9.59 -12.64
C VAL A 91 -11.86 -8.99 -11.70
N ALA A 92 -13.00 -8.60 -12.25
CA ALA A 92 -14.16 -8.21 -11.46
C ALA A 92 -14.83 -9.49 -10.89
N ASN A 93 -14.66 -9.69 -9.59
CA ASN A 93 -15.60 -10.38 -8.69
C ASN A 93 -15.65 -11.92 -8.58
N ARG A 94 -14.57 -12.66 -8.89
CA ARG A 94 -14.50 -14.10 -8.53
C ARG A 94 -13.27 -14.51 -7.70
N GLY A 95 -12.73 -13.58 -6.91
CA GLY A 95 -11.71 -13.94 -5.91
C GLY A 95 -12.35 -14.65 -4.71
N ALA A 96 -11.68 -15.69 -4.19
CA ALA A 96 -12.02 -16.33 -2.92
C ALA A 96 -12.23 -15.28 -1.81
N LEU A 97 -13.07 -15.62 -0.81
CA LEU A 97 -13.46 -14.72 0.29
C LEU A 97 -12.24 -13.98 0.89
N ALA A 98 -11.13 -14.68 1.09
CA ALA A 98 -9.88 -14.12 1.60
C ALA A 98 -9.30 -12.98 0.73
N THR A 99 -9.36 -13.09 -0.59
CA THR A 99 -8.86 -12.04 -1.50
C THR A 99 -9.78 -10.82 -1.50
N ARG A 100 -11.10 -11.01 -1.39
CA ARG A 100 -12.06 -9.90 -1.27
C ARG A 100 -11.89 -9.14 0.04
N THR A 101 -11.73 -9.86 1.15
CA THR A 101 -11.47 -9.26 2.46
C THR A 101 -10.14 -8.50 2.46
N LEU A 102 -9.10 -9.07 1.82
CA LEU A 102 -7.80 -8.40 1.69
C LEU A 102 -7.88 -7.10 0.89
N SER A 103 -8.53 -7.13 -0.28
CA SER A 103 -8.73 -5.94 -1.10
C SER A 103 -9.57 -4.89 -0.37
N ALA A 104 -10.60 -5.30 0.37
CA ALA A 104 -11.41 -4.39 1.18
C ALA A 104 -10.59 -3.73 2.30
N ALA A 105 -9.72 -4.48 2.97
CA ALA A 105 -8.84 -3.96 4.01
C ALA A 105 -7.88 -2.89 3.47
N PHE A 106 -7.19 -3.17 2.36
CA PHE A 106 -6.29 -2.19 1.75
C PHE A 106 -7.03 -0.97 1.18
N SER A 107 -8.21 -1.15 0.60
CA SER A 107 -9.06 -0.04 0.17
C SER A 107 -9.52 0.82 1.34
N ALA A 108 -9.91 0.22 2.46
CA ALA A 108 -10.28 0.94 3.69
C ALA A 108 -9.11 1.75 4.23
N THR A 109 -7.90 1.17 4.27
CA THR A 109 -6.68 1.89 4.63
C THR A 109 -6.40 3.06 3.69
N GLY A 110 -6.58 2.87 2.38
CA GLY A 110 -6.44 3.96 1.40
C GLY A 110 -7.43 5.11 1.62
N MET A 111 -8.70 4.78 1.87
CA MET A 111 -9.73 5.79 2.19
C MET A 111 -9.41 6.52 3.50
N ALA A 112 -8.95 5.81 4.52
CA ALA A 112 -8.51 6.42 5.78
C ALA A 112 -7.35 7.39 5.55
N ASN A 113 -6.34 7.01 4.77
CA ASN A 113 -5.24 7.91 4.39
C ASN A 113 -5.74 9.15 3.63
N GLY A 114 -6.77 9.02 2.80
CA GLY A 114 -7.43 10.14 2.12
C GLY A 114 -8.16 11.09 3.07
N ALA A 115 -8.71 10.61 4.18
CA ALA A 115 -9.25 11.49 5.22
C ALA A 115 -8.13 12.16 6.04
N VAL A 116 -7.11 11.39 6.41
CA VAL A 116 -5.97 11.86 7.22
C VAL A 116 -5.19 12.97 6.50
N ILE A 117 -4.96 12.86 5.18
CA ILE A 117 -4.27 13.92 4.42
C ILE A 117 -5.04 15.26 4.46
N ILE A 118 -6.37 15.22 4.47
CA ILE A 118 -7.19 16.44 4.60
C ILE A 118 -7.05 17.01 6.01
N ILE A 119 -7.16 16.17 7.04
CA ILE A 119 -7.05 16.59 8.45
C ILE A 119 -5.69 17.24 8.73
N PHE A 120 -4.60 16.57 8.35
CA PHE A 120 -3.25 17.05 8.59
C PHE A 120 -2.86 18.19 7.64
N GLY A 121 -3.38 18.20 6.41
CA GLY A 121 -3.17 19.31 5.49
C GLY A 121 -3.81 20.60 5.98
N VAL A 122 -5.07 20.55 6.40
CA VAL A 122 -5.76 21.71 6.98
C VAL A 122 -5.12 22.12 8.30
N GLY A 123 -4.73 21.16 9.15
CA GLY A 123 -4.03 21.42 10.41
C GLY A 123 -2.69 22.12 10.21
N ALA A 124 -1.86 21.64 9.28
CA ALA A 124 -0.56 22.23 8.99
C ALA A 124 -0.67 23.66 8.44
N ILE A 125 -1.67 23.94 7.59
CA ILE A 125 -1.94 25.31 7.08
C ILE A 125 -2.41 26.22 8.21
N ARG A 126 -3.31 25.73 9.08
CA ARG A 126 -3.88 26.51 10.17
C ARG A 126 -2.84 26.90 11.22
N ASP A 127 -2.02 25.94 11.63
CA ASP A 127 -1.08 26.10 12.74
C ASP A 127 0.30 26.57 12.28
N GLN A 128 0.52 26.71 10.96
CA GLN A 128 1.79 27.11 10.32
C GLN A 128 2.99 26.23 10.74
N ASP A 129 2.71 25.01 11.20
CA ASP A 129 3.72 24.05 11.65
C ASP A 129 3.79 22.87 10.68
N PHE A 130 4.90 22.80 9.94
CA PHE A 130 5.16 21.72 8.99
C PHE A 130 5.40 20.37 9.69
N ALA A 131 5.74 20.36 10.99
CA ALA A 131 5.86 19.12 11.76
C ALA A 131 4.53 18.35 11.81
N ILE A 132 3.40 19.05 11.79
CA ILE A 132 2.06 18.45 11.69
C ILE A 132 1.97 17.62 10.41
N TRP A 133 2.44 18.16 9.28
CA TRP A 133 2.46 17.43 8.01
C TRP A 133 3.36 16.19 8.05
N LEU A 134 4.48 16.21 8.77
CA LEU A 134 5.36 15.05 8.87
C LEU A 134 4.71 13.87 9.63
N TYR A 135 3.86 14.13 10.63
CA TYR A 135 3.11 13.05 11.32
C TYR A 135 2.19 12.26 10.39
N TYR A 136 1.78 12.83 9.25
CA TYR A 136 1.02 12.11 8.23
C TYR A 136 1.71 10.82 7.81
N ALA A 137 3.03 10.84 7.55
CA ALA A 137 3.73 9.65 7.08
C ALA A 137 3.69 8.53 8.13
N SER A 138 3.89 8.89 9.41
CA SER A 138 3.79 7.94 10.53
C SER A 138 2.43 7.25 10.58
N ILE A 139 1.34 8.00 10.37
CA ILE A 139 -0.01 7.45 10.34
C ILE A 139 -0.23 6.54 9.13
N VAL A 140 0.27 6.92 7.95
CA VAL A 140 0.21 6.07 6.76
C VAL A 140 0.88 4.73 7.04
N PHE A 141 2.08 4.72 7.64
CA PHE A 141 2.76 3.48 8.03
C PHE A 141 1.96 2.66 9.05
N ALA A 142 1.33 3.31 10.05
CA ALA A 142 0.55 2.62 11.07
C ALA A 142 -0.71 1.94 10.51
N LEU A 143 -1.45 2.64 9.63
CA LEU A 143 -2.66 2.11 9.00
C LEU A 143 -2.32 1.04 7.95
N GLN A 144 -1.20 1.20 7.23
CA GLN A 144 -0.72 0.20 6.27
C GLN A 144 -0.27 -1.09 6.99
N ALA A 145 0.40 -0.95 8.15
CA ALA A 145 0.79 -2.08 8.99
C ALA A 145 -0.42 -2.87 9.48
N ALA A 146 -1.52 -2.20 9.85
CA ALA A 146 -2.76 -2.87 10.23
C ALA A 146 -3.35 -3.71 9.08
N ALA A 147 -3.32 -3.20 7.84
CA ALA A 147 -3.76 -3.95 6.66
C ALA A 147 -2.88 -5.19 6.41
N TRP A 148 -1.56 -5.07 6.58
CA TRP A 148 -0.64 -6.20 6.49
C TRP A 148 -0.82 -7.23 7.60
N TYR A 149 -1.17 -6.79 8.80
CA TYR A 149 -1.49 -7.70 9.89
C TYR A 149 -2.75 -8.52 9.58
N MET A 150 -3.80 -7.89 9.05
CA MET A 150 -4.98 -8.61 8.55
C MET A 150 -4.64 -9.55 7.38
N ALA A 151 -3.73 -9.15 6.49
CA ALA A 151 -3.24 -10.03 5.43
C ALA A 151 -2.58 -11.30 5.99
N TRP A 152 -1.79 -11.14 7.06
CA TRP A 152 -1.15 -12.24 7.76
C TRP A 152 -2.16 -13.14 8.49
N THR A 153 -3.19 -12.60 9.14
CA THR A 153 -4.20 -13.44 9.82
C THR A 153 -4.95 -14.34 8.84
N LEU A 154 -5.12 -13.89 7.59
CA LEU A 154 -5.77 -14.65 6.52
C LEU A 154 -4.83 -15.62 5.78
N LYS A 155 -3.63 -15.19 5.37
CA LYS A 155 -2.72 -16.00 4.54
C LYS A 155 -1.58 -16.69 5.30
N ARG A 156 -1.37 -16.33 6.58
CA ARG A 156 -0.35 -16.87 7.50
C ARG A 156 1.08 -16.90 6.94
N LYS A 157 1.41 -16.03 5.98
CA LYS A 157 2.76 -15.91 5.41
C LYS A 157 3.66 -15.06 6.32
N GLY A 158 4.81 -15.59 6.73
CA GLY A 158 5.73 -14.92 7.65
C GLY A 158 6.19 -13.53 7.20
N TRP A 159 6.36 -13.31 5.89
CA TRP A 159 6.77 -12.01 5.36
C TRP A 159 5.70 -10.93 5.57
N MET A 160 4.41 -11.27 5.59
CA MET A 160 3.33 -10.30 5.84
C MET A 160 3.35 -9.80 7.28
N LEU A 161 3.66 -10.69 8.24
CA LEU A 161 3.84 -10.33 9.64
C LEU A 161 5.07 -9.44 9.82
N ALA A 162 6.18 -9.78 9.17
CA ALA A 162 7.39 -8.96 9.20
C ALA A 162 7.12 -7.54 8.67
N THR A 163 6.38 -7.41 7.56
CA THR A 163 5.97 -6.11 7.02
C THR A 163 5.07 -5.33 7.98
N ALA A 164 4.11 -6.00 8.64
CA ALA A 164 3.23 -5.36 9.62
C ALA A 164 4.00 -4.83 10.84
N LEU A 165 4.84 -5.68 11.45
CA LEU A 165 5.65 -5.31 12.61
C LEU A 165 6.66 -4.20 12.25
N GLY A 166 7.33 -4.33 11.10
CA GLY A 166 8.23 -3.30 10.60
C GLY A 166 7.50 -1.98 10.33
N GLY A 167 6.26 -2.03 9.82
CA GLY A 167 5.44 -0.85 9.58
C GLY A 167 5.05 -0.13 10.86
N TRP A 168 4.65 -0.84 11.92
CA TRP A 168 4.37 -0.21 13.22
C TRP A 168 5.64 0.32 13.89
N ALA A 169 6.74 -0.43 13.85
CA ALA A 169 8.02 0.05 14.37
C ALA A 169 8.45 1.34 13.64
N THR A 170 8.29 1.40 12.32
CA THR A 170 8.57 2.59 11.52
C THR A 170 7.64 3.73 11.88
N ALA A 171 6.34 3.48 12.03
CA ALA A 171 5.37 4.52 12.41
C ALA A 171 5.75 5.19 13.74
N VAL A 172 6.14 4.39 14.74
CA VAL A 172 6.61 4.90 16.03
C VAL A 172 7.91 5.68 15.86
N ALA A 173 8.88 5.13 15.12
CA ALA A 173 10.15 5.79 14.88
C ALA A 173 9.97 7.15 14.18
N LEU A 174 9.16 7.22 13.12
CA LEU A 174 8.88 8.48 12.42
C LEU A 174 8.13 9.48 13.29
N GLY A 175 7.21 9.02 14.15
CA GLY A 175 6.52 9.89 15.11
C GLY A 175 7.47 10.51 16.14
N VAL A 176 8.43 9.75 16.65
CA VAL A 176 9.43 10.26 17.60
C VAL A 176 10.46 11.15 16.90
N LEU A 177 10.86 10.80 15.69
CA LEU A 177 11.90 11.50 14.91
C LEU A 177 11.36 12.70 14.11
N VAL A 178 10.09 13.09 14.29
CA VAL A 178 9.45 14.17 13.51
C VAL A 178 10.24 15.49 13.56
N ARG A 179 10.95 15.74 14.67
CA ARG A 179 11.74 16.96 14.89
C ARG A 179 13.20 16.84 14.42
N GLU A 180 13.61 15.67 13.95
CA GLU A 180 14.98 15.36 13.51
C GLU A 180 14.99 15.00 12.01
N PRO A 181 15.08 16.01 11.10
CA PRO A 181 14.83 15.82 9.67
C PRO A 181 15.73 14.75 9.04
N VAL A 182 17.00 14.70 9.44
CA VAL A 182 18.00 13.79 8.86
C VAL A 182 17.69 12.33 9.19
N LEU A 183 17.42 12.06 10.47
CA LEU A 183 17.10 10.71 10.95
C LEU A 183 15.72 10.27 10.44
N TYR A 184 14.76 11.19 10.39
CA TYR A 184 13.44 10.94 9.81
C TYR A 184 13.53 10.50 8.35
N LEU A 185 14.29 11.23 7.52
CA LEU A 185 14.50 10.92 6.10
C LEU A 185 15.23 9.58 5.89
N GLY A 186 16.22 9.28 6.73
CA GLY A 186 16.93 8.00 6.69
C GLY A 186 16.01 6.82 7.00
N VAL A 187 15.27 6.89 8.11
CA VAL A 187 14.31 5.84 8.51
C VAL A 187 13.21 5.69 7.46
N CYS A 188 12.68 6.79 6.94
CA CYS A 188 11.66 6.77 5.89
C CYS A 188 12.16 6.10 4.61
N THR A 189 13.38 6.44 4.14
CA THR A 189 13.99 5.81 2.96
C THR A 189 14.10 4.29 3.13
N VAL A 190 14.70 3.85 4.24
CA VAL A 190 14.89 2.42 4.52
C VAL A 190 13.53 1.70 4.61
N ALA A 191 12.55 2.31 5.28
CA ALA A 191 11.23 1.75 5.41
C ALA A 191 10.47 1.65 4.08
N LEU A 192 10.60 2.64 3.19
CA LEU A 192 9.95 2.60 1.87
C LEU A 192 10.53 1.49 0.98
N PHE A 193 11.85 1.28 1.01
CA PHE A 193 12.44 0.15 0.29
C PHE A 193 12.08 -1.20 0.93
N LEU A 194 12.17 -1.33 2.26
CA LEU A 194 12.00 -2.61 2.93
C LEU A 194 10.54 -3.01 3.15
N LEU A 195 9.65 -2.06 3.41
CA LEU A 195 8.27 -2.33 3.81
C LEU A 195 7.25 -2.02 2.72
N PHE A 196 7.67 -1.33 1.65
CA PHE A 196 6.82 -1.11 0.48
C PHE A 196 7.37 -1.78 -0.79
N ALA A 197 8.63 -1.54 -1.16
CA ALA A 197 9.18 -2.09 -2.40
C ALA A 197 9.38 -3.61 -2.35
N LEU A 198 9.93 -4.16 -1.26
CA LEU A 198 10.09 -5.62 -1.08
C LEU A 198 8.76 -6.39 -1.13
N PRO A 199 7.73 -6.07 -0.31
CA PRO A 199 6.46 -6.78 -0.39
C PRO A 199 5.75 -6.57 -1.73
N GLY A 200 5.87 -5.39 -2.35
CA GLY A 200 5.39 -5.13 -3.70
C GLY A 200 6.05 -6.05 -4.75
N TRP A 201 7.37 -6.25 -4.66
CA TRP A 201 8.11 -7.16 -5.54
C TRP A 201 7.74 -8.63 -5.29
N VAL A 202 7.59 -9.05 -4.03
CA VAL A 202 7.14 -10.41 -3.69
C VAL A 202 5.75 -10.67 -4.26
N MET A 203 4.81 -9.74 -4.10
CA MET A 203 3.47 -9.85 -4.69
C MET A 203 3.51 -9.88 -6.22
N PHE A 204 4.37 -9.07 -6.85
CA PHE A 204 4.53 -9.06 -8.31
C PHE A 204 5.07 -10.39 -8.84
N ARG A 205 6.03 -10.98 -8.12
CA ARG A 205 6.56 -12.32 -8.44
C ARG A 205 5.49 -13.40 -8.26
N GLU A 206 4.70 -13.34 -7.19
CA GLU A 206 3.58 -14.26 -6.96
C GLU A 206 2.47 -14.11 -8.02
N ALA A 207 2.20 -12.90 -8.50
CA ALA A 207 1.21 -12.63 -9.54
C ALA A 207 1.65 -13.13 -10.93
N ARG A 208 2.96 -13.09 -11.22
CA ARG A 208 3.54 -13.56 -12.50
C ARG A 208 3.95 -15.03 -12.52
N ALA A 209 4.10 -15.66 -11.36
CA ALA A 209 4.43 -17.09 -11.29
C ALA A 209 3.31 -17.91 -11.97
N PRO A 210 3.64 -18.86 -12.87
CA PRO A 210 2.64 -19.76 -13.45
C PRO A 210 1.92 -20.49 -12.30
N ALA A 211 0.60 -20.64 -12.42
CA ALA A 211 -0.18 -21.40 -11.45
C ALA A 211 0.46 -22.79 -11.37
N LYS A 212 1.03 -23.15 -10.22
CA LYS A 212 1.45 -24.53 -9.99
C LYS A 212 0.17 -25.35 -10.03
N ALA A 213 -0.02 -26.10 -11.11
CA ALA A 213 -0.94 -27.22 -11.13
C ALA A 213 -0.40 -28.22 -10.10
N GLY A 214 -1.01 -28.23 -8.93
CA GLY A 214 -0.85 -29.26 -7.91
C GLY A 214 -2.13 -30.05 -7.85
#